data_AF-A0A4W5RQJ4-F1
#
_entry.id   AF-A0A4W5RQJ4-F1
#
_cell.length_a   1.000
_cell.length_b   1.000
_cell.length_c   1.000
_cell.angle_alpha   90.00
_cell.angle_beta   90.00
_cell.angle_gamma   90.00
#
_symmetry.space_group_name_H-M   'P 1'
#
loop_
_entity.id
_entity.type
_entity.pdbx_description
1 polymer ?
#
loop_
_entity_poly.entity_id
_entity_poly.type
_entity_poly.pdbx_seq_one_letter_code
_entity_poly.pdbx_strand_id
1 'polypeptide(L)'
;MQECPHAGTTRIEGRNCTLSILLLRRRVQWRLERPTLKEYIIALILQMHSTPMSSSPDGLVSILKRRRASLDGLPPEGPDAAKQNSKRKVRFSEPEDGMEPGKPELRTEVEIIVADVSEADSLAIMCQQGLVVLNCVGPYRFYGEPVVKACIENGAHCIDICGEPQFLERMQLEYHSRAMDSGVYVIGSCGFDSIPADMGILYTKNQFKGTLTAVESFLTIHTGPEGGCAHDGTWQSAIYGFADSGSLRKLRKKFGHQPLPVVGAKVKKRGSLFFSKEIDQYAIPFMGSDPSVVRRSQRFLYEGHQELPVQYSAYVGVGGIWSLIKMFCGGLLFWFLGKFGLGRKLLITFPEFFSFGVFTKAGPSRKQMEGTSFTLTFFGEGYAEGLDPSQGRPNARICTQIHGAEPGYVATPVAMVQAAITVLNEQQFLPITGGVYSPGAAFARTTLIDRLNRHGLVFSVKRF
;
A
#
# COMPACT_ATOMS: atom_id res chain seq x y z
N MET A 1 -1.44 46.09 48.94
CA MET A 1 -0.38 46.82 48.20
C MET A 1 0.74 45.85 47.91
N GLN A 2 1.14 45.78 46.64
CA GLN A 2 2.43 45.31 46.07
C GLN A 2 2.90 43.89 46.42
N GLU A 3 2.82 42.89 45.54
CA GLU A 3 3.54 42.65 44.25
C GLU A 3 5.07 42.63 44.33
N CYS A 4 5.65 41.46 44.01
CA CYS A 4 6.94 41.21 43.35
C CYS A 4 7.07 39.68 43.02
N PRO A 5 7.95 39.21 42.11
CA PRO A 5 7.63 39.01 40.69
C PRO A 5 7.87 37.58 40.12
N HIS A 6 7.44 37.43 38.87
CA HIS A 6 7.47 36.32 37.91
C HIS A 6 8.51 35.19 38.03
N ALA A 7 7.99 33.95 38.06
CA ALA A 7 8.69 32.75 37.62
C ALA A 7 8.33 32.44 36.14
N GLY A 8 9.33 32.48 35.26
CA GLY A 8 9.20 32.11 33.86
C GLY A 8 8.93 30.62 33.70
N THR A 9 7.82 30.27 33.05
CA THR A 9 7.49 28.90 32.68
C THR A 9 7.96 28.64 31.25
N THR A 10 8.97 27.79 31.09
CA THR A 10 9.47 27.34 29.79
C THR A 10 8.41 26.43 29.15
N ARG A 11 7.71 26.93 28.14
CA ARG A 11 6.70 26.20 27.38
C ARG A 11 7.40 25.29 26.36
N ILE A 12 7.28 23.98 26.51
CA ILE A 12 7.65 23.02 25.47
C ILE A 12 6.52 23.04 24.43
N GLU A 13 6.79 23.55 23.24
CA GLU A 13 5.86 23.53 22.11
C GLU A 13 5.62 22.08 21.66
N GLY A 14 4.47 21.52 22.03
CA GLY A 14 3.93 20.32 21.43
C GLY A 14 3.44 20.60 20.01
N ARG A 15 3.97 19.88 19.02
CA ARG A 15 3.46 19.90 17.65
C ARG A 15 2.25 18.97 17.58
N ASN A 16 1.05 19.53 17.41
CA ASN A 16 -0.15 18.76 17.10
C ASN A 16 -0.12 18.35 15.61
N CYS A 17 -0.26 17.05 15.34
CA CYS A 17 -0.37 16.51 13.98
C CYS A 17 -1.85 16.34 13.63
N THR A 18 -2.43 17.27 12.88
CA THR A 18 -3.80 17.17 12.38
C THR A 18 -3.87 16.20 11.20
N LEU A 19 -4.79 15.23 11.27
CA LEU A 19 -4.92 14.11 10.35
C LEU A 19 -6.31 14.13 9.68
N SER A 20 -6.37 14.05 8.34
CA SER A 20 -7.62 14.06 7.57
C SER A 20 -7.86 12.71 6.89
N ILE A 21 -8.73 11.86 7.46
CA ILE A 21 -8.99 10.49 6.96
C ILE A 21 -10.34 10.42 6.22
N LEU A 22 -10.39 9.68 5.11
CA LEU A 22 -11.60 9.36 4.34
C LEU A 22 -12.11 7.92 4.58
N LEU A 23 -13.44 7.75 4.65
CA LEU A 23 -14.16 6.50 4.94
C LEU A 23 -15.14 6.08 3.83
N LEU A 24 -15.25 4.76 3.59
CA LEU A 24 -16.35 4.13 2.83
C LEU A 24 -17.44 3.65 3.82
N ARG A 25 -18.68 4.16 3.69
CA ARG A 25 -19.75 4.02 4.70
C ARG A 25 -20.53 2.70 4.68
N ARG A 26 -21.03 2.27 5.84
CA ARG A 26 -22.18 1.35 5.98
C ARG A 26 -23.49 2.12 5.76
N ARG A 27 -24.35 1.71 4.81
CA ARG A 27 -25.76 2.16 4.77
C ARG A 27 -26.66 1.09 5.37
N VAL A 28 -27.59 1.55 6.20
CA VAL A 28 -28.68 0.78 6.81
C VAL A 28 -29.54 0.13 5.72
N GLN A 29 -29.87 -1.13 5.96
CA GLN A 29 -30.59 -2.09 5.14
C GLN A 29 -31.86 -1.50 4.47
N TRP A 30 -31.85 -1.41 3.13
CA TRP A 30 -33.05 -1.30 2.31
C TRP A 30 -33.10 -2.44 1.29
N ARG A 31 -34.31 -2.96 1.10
CA ARG A 31 -34.69 -4.16 0.36
C ARG A 31 -34.28 -4.09 -1.11
N LEU A 32 -33.81 -5.23 -1.62
CA LEU A 32 -33.33 -5.51 -2.98
C LEU A 32 -34.20 -4.94 -4.10
N GLU A 33 -33.67 -3.97 -4.85
CA GLU A 33 -33.81 -3.88 -6.31
C GLU A 33 -32.48 -3.41 -6.89
N ARG A 34 -31.95 -4.13 -7.89
CA ARG A 34 -30.57 -4.05 -8.40
C ARG A 34 -30.15 -2.62 -8.78
N PRO A 35 -29.03 -2.10 -8.24
CA PRO A 35 -28.23 -1.10 -8.93
C PRO A 35 -26.81 -1.63 -9.18
N THR A 36 -26.32 -1.48 -10.41
CA THR A 36 -24.94 -1.77 -10.79
C THR A 36 -23.96 -0.87 -10.02
N LEU A 37 -23.04 -1.49 -9.27
CA LEU A 37 -22.08 -0.89 -8.35
C LEU A 37 -20.92 -0.10 -9.04
N LYS A 38 -21.21 0.63 -10.12
CA LYS A 38 -20.23 1.50 -10.80
C LYS A 38 -20.06 2.88 -10.12
N GLU A 39 -20.86 3.20 -9.10
CA GLU A 39 -21.06 4.60 -8.66
C GLU A 39 -20.65 4.94 -7.22
N TYR A 40 -19.94 4.08 -6.47
CA TYR A 40 -19.53 4.41 -5.10
C TYR A 40 -18.08 4.01 -4.78
N ILE A 41 -17.12 4.70 -5.39
CA ILE A 41 -15.72 4.66 -4.93
C ILE A 41 -15.23 6.10 -4.84
N ILE A 42 -15.30 6.68 -3.64
CA ILE A 42 -14.57 7.90 -3.33
C ILE A 42 -13.32 7.46 -2.59
N ALA A 43 -12.19 7.54 -3.29
CA ALA A 43 -10.85 7.41 -2.73
C ALA A 43 -10.31 8.82 -2.53
N LEU A 44 -9.80 9.14 -1.35
CA LEU A 44 -9.04 10.36 -1.13
C LEU A 44 -7.97 10.14 -0.07
N ILE A 45 -6.80 10.62 -0.45
CA ILE A 45 -5.47 10.38 0.09
C ILE A 45 -5.22 11.31 1.28
N LEU A 46 -4.63 10.78 2.35
CA LEU A 46 -4.08 11.57 3.44
C LEU A 46 -2.89 12.40 2.94
N GLN A 47 -2.98 13.73 3.05
CA GLN A 47 -1.82 14.61 2.89
C GLN A 47 -1.57 15.36 4.21
N MET A 48 -0.37 15.20 4.77
CA MET A 48 0.07 15.98 5.91
C MET A 48 0.20 17.45 5.48
N HIS A 49 -0.60 18.34 6.06
CA HIS A 49 -0.35 19.78 6.03
C HIS A 49 -0.14 20.27 7.47
N SER A 50 1.02 20.85 7.72
CA SER A 50 1.25 21.70 8.89
C SER A 50 0.87 23.14 8.52
N THR A 51 -0.36 23.55 8.84
CA THR A 51 -0.74 24.98 8.85
C THR A 51 -1.50 25.31 10.14
N PRO A 52 -1.19 26.43 10.82
CA PRO A 52 -1.89 26.85 12.02
C PRO A 52 -3.22 27.52 11.64
N MET A 53 -4.35 26.96 12.06
CA MET A 53 -5.64 27.65 12.02
C MET A 53 -5.99 28.22 13.39
N SER A 54 -6.22 29.53 13.43
CA SER A 54 -6.79 30.24 14.57
C SER A 54 -8.28 29.87 14.72
N SER A 55 -8.67 29.34 15.88
CA SER A 55 -10.06 29.06 16.23
C SER A 55 -10.74 30.29 16.83
N SER A 56 -11.88 30.71 16.28
CA SER A 56 -12.86 31.55 16.99
C SER A 56 -14.11 30.70 17.36
N PRO A 57 -14.70 30.82 18.56
CA PRO A 57 -15.70 29.88 19.09
C PRO A 57 -17.14 30.04 18.55
N ASP A 58 -17.43 31.08 17.75
CA ASP A 58 -18.81 31.49 17.47
C ASP A 58 -19.54 30.66 16.39
N GLY A 59 -18.82 29.82 15.64
CA GLY A 59 -19.41 29.03 14.55
C GLY A 59 -20.31 27.87 15.00
N LEU A 60 -19.99 27.24 16.13
CA LEU A 60 -20.61 25.99 16.59
C LEU A 60 -22.07 26.15 17.08
N VAL A 61 -22.42 27.31 17.63
CA VAL A 61 -23.76 27.57 18.19
C VAL A 61 -24.81 27.82 17.09
N SER A 62 -24.38 28.26 15.90
CA SER A 62 -25.28 28.60 14.79
C SER A 62 -25.81 27.38 14.02
N ILE A 63 -25.05 26.27 14.02
CA ILE A 63 -25.39 25.03 13.32
C ILE A 63 -26.41 24.21 14.13
N LEU A 64 -26.30 24.21 15.46
CA LEU A 64 -27.22 23.48 16.34
C LEU A 64 -28.63 24.11 16.40
N LYS A 65 -28.76 25.43 16.20
CA LYS A 65 -30.07 26.10 16.17
C LYS A 65 -30.85 25.86 14.87
N ARG A 66 -30.16 25.62 13.74
CA ARG A 66 -30.82 25.39 12.44
C ARG A 66 -31.43 23.99 12.29
N ARG A 67 -30.95 22.99 13.02
CA ARG A 67 -31.49 21.61 12.96
C ARG A 67 -32.79 21.39 13.74
N ARG A 68 -33.20 22.31 14.62
CA ARG A 68 -34.43 22.16 15.41
C ARG A 68 -35.69 22.71 14.71
N ALA A 69 -35.53 23.49 13.64
CA ALA A 69 -36.64 24.11 12.91
C ALA A 69 -37.11 23.33 11.67
N SER A 70 -36.49 22.18 11.36
CA SER A 70 -36.80 21.38 10.15
C SER A 70 -37.62 20.12 10.42
N LEU A 71 -38.17 19.95 11.63
CA LEU A 71 -38.93 18.76 12.03
C LEU A 71 -40.45 18.92 12.03
N ASP A 72 -40.99 20.08 11.64
CA ASP A 72 -42.43 20.29 11.54
C ASP A 72 -42.83 20.73 10.12
N GLY A 73 -43.52 19.85 9.40
CA GLY A 73 -44.29 20.21 8.20
C GLY A 73 -44.08 19.32 6.97
N LEU A 74 -44.95 18.32 6.79
CA LEU A 74 -45.19 17.66 5.50
C LEU A 74 -46.70 17.69 5.19
N PRO A 75 -47.13 18.12 4.00
CA PRO A 75 -48.45 17.79 3.46
C PRO A 75 -48.37 16.66 2.40
N PRO A 76 -49.49 15.97 2.09
CA PRO A 76 -49.52 14.67 1.42
C PRO A 76 -49.59 14.74 -0.12
N GLU A 77 -49.31 13.59 -0.76
CA GLU A 77 -49.26 13.36 -2.21
C GLU A 77 -50.64 13.26 -2.91
N GLY A 78 -50.67 13.59 -4.20
CA GLY A 78 -51.79 13.34 -5.12
C GLY A 78 -51.34 13.15 -6.59
N PRO A 79 -52.16 12.49 -7.45
CA PRO A 79 -51.70 11.72 -8.62
C PRO A 79 -52.03 12.35 -9.98
N ASP A 80 -51.27 12.02 -11.03
CA ASP A 80 -51.79 11.45 -12.30
C ASP A 80 -50.72 11.26 -13.40
N ALA A 81 -50.97 10.24 -14.23
CA ALA A 81 -50.10 9.72 -15.28
C ALA A 81 -50.37 10.33 -16.67
N ALA A 82 -49.35 10.40 -17.53
CA ALA A 82 -49.53 10.27 -18.98
C ALA A 82 -48.24 9.87 -19.73
N LYS A 83 -48.39 8.88 -20.61
CA LYS A 83 -47.41 8.25 -21.50
C LYS A 83 -46.98 9.17 -22.64
N GLN A 84 -45.73 9.08 -23.07
CA GLN A 84 -45.40 9.16 -24.50
C GLN A 84 -44.17 8.30 -24.87
N ASN A 85 -44.39 7.48 -25.90
CA ASN A 85 -43.48 6.46 -26.41
C ASN A 85 -42.86 7.03 -27.70
N SER A 86 -41.53 7.07 -27.82
CA SER A 86 -40.88 7.37 -29.11
C SER A 86 -39.59 6.57 -29.27
N LYS A 87 -39.63 5.66 -30.23
CA LYS A 87 -38.50 4.89 -30.75
C LYS A 87 -37.48 5.84 -31.36
N ARG A 88 -36.23 5.84 -30.89
CA ARG A 88 -35.11 6.45 -31.61
C ARG A 88 -34.00 5.45 -31.91
N LYS A 89 -33.70 5.39 -33.19
CA LYS A 89 -32.72 4.59 -33.92
C LYS A 89 -31.31 4.79 -33.35
N VAL A 90 -30.61 3.70 -33.02
CA VAL A 90 -29.19 3.71 -32.66
C VAL A 90 -28.38 3.88 -33.95
N ARG A 91 -27.60 4.95 -34.04
CA ARG A 91 -26.57 5.14 -35.08
C ARG A 91 -25.22 5.06 -34.38
N PHE A 92 -24.43 4.05 -34.73
CA PHE A 92 -23.04 3.95 -34.31
C PHE A 92 -22.22 4.96 -35.11
N SER A 93 -21.48 5.80 -34.42
CA SER A 93 -20.41 6.64 -34.98
C SER A 93 -19.10 6.23 -34.30
N GLU A 94 -18.10 5.97 -35.12
CA GLU A 94 -16.71 5.69 -34.72
C GLU A 94 -16.12 6.89 -33.95
N PRO A 95 -15.12 6.68 -33.07
CA PRO A 95 -14.63 7.72 -32.19
C PRO A 95 -13.74 8.69 -32.97
N GLU A 96 -14.09 9.99 -32.95
CA GLU A 96 -13.16 11.05 -33.33
C GLU A 96 -12.07 11.21 -32.27
N ASP A 97 -10.83 11.29 -32.76
CA ASP A 97 -9.60 11.53 -32.03
C ASP A 97 -9.62 12.83 -31.21
N GLY A 98 -8.94 12.80 -30.07
CA GLY A 98 -8.44 14.02 -29.42
C GLY A 98 -9.27 14.53 -28.24
N MET A 99 -9.47 13.72 -27.21
CA MET A 99 -9.83 14.23 -25.88
C MET A 99 -8.93 13.58 -24.82
N GLU A 100 -8.00 14.36 -24.27
CA GLU A 100 -7.34 14.07 -23.00
C GLU A 100 -8.41 13.61 -21.99
N PRO A 101 -8.27 12.46 -21.30
CA PRO A 101 -9.25 12.03 -20.33
C PRO A 101 -9.26 13.04 -19.17
N GLY A 102 -10.21 13.98 -19.24
CA GLY A 102 -10.49 14.92 -18.16
C GLY A 102 -10.68 14.15 -16.86
N LYS A 103 -10.01 14.62 -15.80
CA LYS A 103 -10.15 14.05 -14.46
C LYS A 103 -11.64 13.89 -14.16
N PRO A 104 -12.12 12.71 -13.72
CA PRO A 104 -13.49 12.61 -13.26
C PRO A 104 -13.66 13.57 -12.09
N GLU A 105 -14.43 14.64 -12.29
CA GLU A 105 -14.86 15.50 -11.19
C GLU A 105 -15.63 14.64 -10.18
N LEU A 106 -15.17 14.67 -8.92
CA LEU A 106 -15.86 14.02 -7.81
C LEU A 106 -17.25 14.64 -7.72
N ARG A 107 -18.29 13.86 -8.04
CA ARG A 107 -19.69 14.34 -8.11
C ARG A 107 -20.30 14.71 -6.76
N THR A 108 -19.55 14.60 -5.66
CA THR A 108 -20.01 14.86 -4.29
C THR A 108 -18.88 15.43 -3.44
N GLU A 109 -19.19 16.40 -2.60
CA GLU A 109 -18.31 16.82 -1.51
C GLU A 109 -18.00 15.62 -0.60
N VAL A 110 -16.71 15.41 -0.36
CA VAL A 110 -16.20 14.32 0.44
C VAL A 110 -16.24 14.72 1.91
N GLU A 111 -16.92 13.93 2.75
CA GLU A 111 -17.01 14.23 4.18
C GLU A 111 -15.66 14.03 4.88
N ILE A 112 -15.30 14.98 5.74
CA ILE A 112 -14.04 14.98 6.49
C ILE A 112 -14.32 14.60 7.94
N ILE A 113 -13.66 13.53 8.40
CA ILE A 113 -13.66 13.13 9.81
C ILE A 113 -12.25 13.34 10.35
N VAL A 114 -12.16 14.09 11.45
CA VAL A 114 -10.90 14.34 12.15
C VAL A 114 -10.73 13.27 13.21
N ALA A 115 -9.64 12.51 13.12
CA ALA A 115 -9.28 11.48 14.09
C ALA A 115 -7.81 11.63 14.45
N ASP A 116 -7.52 11.83 15.74
CA ASP A 116 -6.15 11.93 16.25
C ASP A 116 -5.66 10.54 16.62
N VAL A 117 -4.51 10.18 16.08
CA VAL A 117 -3.88 8.87 16.23
C VAL A 117 -3.41 8.61 17.68
N SER A 118 -3.33 9.66 18.50
CA SER A 118 -3.08 9.61 19.94
C SER A 118 -4.35 9.48 20.80
N GLU A 119 -5.53 9.70 20.22
CA GLU A 119 -6.81 9.70 20.93
C GLU A 119 -7.71 8.54 20.48
N ALA A 120 -7.75 7.48 21.29
CA ALA A 120 -8.44 6.22 20.97
C ALA A 120 -9.93 6.40 20.63
N ASP A 121 -10.65 7.27 21.34
CA ASP A 121 -12.08 7.52 21.10
C ASP A 121 -12.33 8.15 19.72
N SER A 122 -11.41 9.02 19.26
CA SER A 122 -11.52 9.64 17.94
C SER A 122 -11.36 8.61 16.82
N LEU A 123 -10.43 7.67 16.98
CA LEU A 123 -10.24 6.54 16.06
C LEU A 123 -11.44 5.60 16.08
N ALA A 124 -12.02 5.33 17.25
CA ALA A 124 -13.21 4.48 17.37
C ALA A 124 -14.41 5.09 16.63
N ILE A 125 -14.70 6.39 16.84
CA ILE A 125 -15.77 7.12 16.15
C ILE A 125 -15.59 7.06 14.63
N MET A 126 -14.35 7.18 14.15
CA MET A 126 -14.02 7.05 12.73
C MET A 126 -14.28 5.62 12.24
N CYS A 127 -13.74 4.61 12.92
CA CYS A 127 -13.87 3.21 12.49
C CYS A 127 -15.32 2.72 12.49
N GLN A 128 -16.17 3.15 13.44
CA GLN A 128 -17.59 2.77 13.48
C GLN A 128 -18.39 3.26 12.26
N GLN A 129 -17.92 4.31 11.58
CA GLN A 129 -18.57 4.86 10.40
C GLN A 129 -18.09 4.21 9.10
N GLY A 130 -17.02 3.42 9.15
CA GLY A 130 -16.36 2.81 7.99
C GLY A 130 -16.60 1.32 7.84
N LEU A 131 -16.59 0.85 6.59
CA LEU A 131 -16.40 -0.56 6.25
C LEU A 131 -14.92 -0.92 6.15
N VAL A 132 -14.13 -0.03 5.55
CA VAL A 132 -12.69 -0.18 5.32
C VAL A 132 -12.00 1.15 5.59
N VAL A 133 -10.88 1.09 6.30
CA VAL A 133 -9.95 2.20 6.52
C VAL A 133 -8.74 2.00 5.62
N LEU A 134 -8.46 2.99 4.79
CA LEU A 134 -7.24 3.09 3.99
C LEU A 134 -6.20 3.87 4.78
N ASN A 135 -5.38 3.15 5.53
CA ASN A 135 -4.36 3.74 6.38
C ASN A 135 -3.13 4.15 5.56
N CYS A 136 -2.94 5.46 5.41
CA CYS A 136 -1.74 6.05 4.79
C CYS A 136 -0.89 6.83 5.81
N VAL A 137 -1.03 6.54 7.11
CA VAL A 137 -0.41 7.30 8.20
C VAL A 137 0.94 6.70 8.57
N GLY A 138 2.00 7.28 8.01
CA GLY A 138 3.38 6.89 8.27
C GLY A 138 4.14 7.89 9.18
N PRO A 139 5.29 7.49 9.76
CA PRO A 139 5.85 6.14 9.76
C PRO A 139 5.03 5.16 10.61
N TYR A 140 4.69 4.00 10.04
CA TYR A 140 3.70 3.06 10.59
C TYR A 140 4.15 2.45 11.92
N ARG A 141 5.46 2.28 12.09
CA ARG A 141 6.06 1.87 13.36
C ARG A 141 5.59 2.69 14.56
N PHE A 142 5.33 3.98 14.37
CA PHE A 142 4.92 4.89 15.45
C PHE A 142 3.40 5.09 15.49
N TYR A 143 2.76 5.19 14.32
CA TYR A 143 1.36 5.64 14.22
C TYR A 143 0.38 4.59 13.70
N GLY A 144 0.86 3.46 13.17
CA GLY A 144 0.02 2.47 12.51
C GLY A 144 -0.79 1.59 13.46
N GLU A 145 -0.21 1.23 14.62
CA GLU A 145 -0.84 0.29 15.56
C GLU A 145 -2.16 0.80 16.16
N PRO A 146 -2.27 2.07 16.63
CA PRO A 146 -3.54 2.60 17.12
C PRO A 146 -4.69 2.45 16.11
N VAL A 147 -4.39 2.68 14.82
CA VAL A 147 -5.37 2.55 13.73
C VAL A 147 -5.79 1.09 13.54
N VAL A 148 -4.84 0.15 13.51
CA VAL A 148 -5.12 -1.30 13.39
C VAL A 148 -5.98 -1.78 14.56
N LYS A 149 -5.62 -1.40 15.78
CA LYS A 149 -6.37 -1.75 17.00
C LYS A 149 -7.80 -1.23 16.93
N ALA A 150 -7.99 0.05 16.61
CA ALA A 150 -9.32 0.65 16.50
C ALA A 150 -10.18 -0.01 15.41
N CYS A 151 -9.58 -0.36 14.27
CA CYS A 151 -10.27 -1.06 13.19
C CYS A 151 -10.80 -2.43 13.65
N ILE A 152 -9.96 -3.24 14.31
CA ILE A 152 -10.32 -4.55 14.83
C ILE A 152 -11.41 -4.45 15.90
N GLU A 153 -11.29 -3.50 16.83
CA GLU A 153 -12.24 -3.32 17.94
C GLU A 153 -13.61 -2.80 17.47
N ASN A 154 -13.68 -2.11 16.33
CA ASN A 154 -14.91 -1.48 15.84
C ASN A 154 -15.45 -2.11 14.54
N GLY A 155 -14.88 -3.23 14.08
CA GLY A 155 -15.43 -3.99 12.94
C GLY A 155 -15.20 -3.35 11.56
N ALA A 156 -14.14 -2.55 11.41
CA ALA A 156 -13.71 -1.99 10.12
C ALA A 156 -12.48 -2.72 9.60
N HIS A 157 -12.45 -3.08 8.32
CA HIS A 157 -11.24 -3.63 7.69
C HIS A 157 -10.16 -2.55 7.60
N CYS A 158 -8.89 -2.96 7.64
CA CYS A 158 -7.76 -2.04 7.55
C CYS A 158 -6.87 -2.46 6.38
N ILE A 159 -6.58 -1.52 5.50
CA ILE A 159 -5.63 -1.70 4.40
C ILE A 159 -4.58 -0.60 4.50
N ASP A 160 -3.31 -0.95 4.45
CA ASP A 160 -2.21 0.03 4.50
C ASP A 160 -1.27 -0.07 3.30
N ILE A 161 -0.42 0.93 3.12
CA ILE A 161 0.67 0.95 2.13
C ILE A 161 2.03 0.83 2.81
N CYS A 162 2.11 0.11 3.93
CA CYS A 162 3.31 0.05 4.75
C CYS A 162 4.43 -0.77 4.08
N GLY A 163 5.61 -0.18 3.95
CA GLY A 163 6.85 -0.84 3.52
C GLY A 163 7.79 -1.25 4.65
N GLU A 164 7.31 -1.33 5.91
CA GLU A 164 8.14 -1.60 7.09
C GLU A 164 7.94 -3.03 7.63
N PRO A 165 8.85 -4.00 7.32
CA PRO A 165 8.69 -5.41 7.72
C PRO A 165 8.44 -5.65 9.20
N GLN A 166 9.06 -4.85 10.06
CA GLN A 166 8.89 -4.99 11.51
C GLN A 166 7.47 -4.68 11.94
N PHE A 167 6.87 -3.61 11.39
CA PHE A 167 5.49 -3.25 11.72
C PHE A 167 4.54 -4.33 11.21
N LEU A 168 4.69 -4.73 9.95
CA LEU A 168 3.84 -5.73 9.30
C LEU A 168 3.84 -7.08 10.04
N GLU A 169 5.03 -7.58 10.40
CA GLU A 169 5.15 -8.84 11.15
C GLU A 169 4.67 -8.69 12.60
N ARG A 170 4.82 -7.51 13.21
CA ARG A 170 4.37 -7.27 14.58
C ARG A 170 2.85 -7.23 14.67
N MET A 171 2.20 -6.54 13.75
CA MET A 171 0.74 -6.54 13.64
C MET A 171 0.21 -7.96 13.45
N GLN A 172 0.87 -8.78 12.61
CA GLN A 172 0.49 -10.18 12.49
C GLN A 172 0.65 -10.95 13.80
N LEU A 173 1.79 -10.83 14.48
CA LEU A 173 2.02 -11.56 15.72
C LEU A 173 1.02 -11.18 16.83
N GLU A 174 0.70 -9.89 16.96
CA GLU A 174 -0.06 -9.35 18.10
C GLU A 174 -1.57 -9.30 17.85
N TYR A 175 -2.00 -9.19 16.59
CA TYR A 175 -3.40 -8.90 16.25
C TYR A 175 -4.07 -9.96 15.36
N HIS A 176 -3.35 -10.94 14.81
CA HIS A 176 -3.95 -11.93 13.91
C HIS A 176 -5.14 -12.67 14.54
N SER A 177 -5.01 -13.21 15.76
CA SER A 177 -6.14 -13.88 16.45
C SER A 177 -7.31 -12.95 16.74
N ARG A 178 -7.05 -11.74 17.23
CA ARG A 178 -8.14 -10.78 17.52
C ARG A 178 -8.90 -10.36 16.26
N ALA A 179 -8.18 -10.22 15.14
CA ALA A 179 -8.76 -9.92 13.84
C ALA A 179 -9.53 -11.11 13.26
N MET A 180 -9.10 -12.35 13.50
CA MET A 180 -9.89 -13.56 13.21
C MET A 180 -11.21 -13.56 13.98
N ASP A 181 -11.15 -13.36 15.29
CA ASP A 181 -12.31 -13.42 16.18
C ASP A 181 -13.36 -12.35 15.85
N SER A 182 -12.93 -11.16 15.41
CA SER A 182 -13.83 -10.07 15.01
C SER A 182 -14.25 -10.11 13.54
N GLY A 183 -13.75 -11.05 12.74
CA GLY A 183 -14.02 -11.13 11.30
C GLY A 183 -13.45 -9.95 10.49
N VAL A 184 -12.45 -9.24 11.04
CA VAL A 184 -11.84 -8.07 10.42
C VAL A 184 -10.59 -8.46 9.63
N TYR A 185 -10.52 -8.08 8.35
CA TYR A 185 -9.29 -8.17 7.57
C TYR A 185 -8.37 -6.97 7.83
N VAL A 186 -7.11 -7.24 8.14
CA VAL A 186 -6.01 -6.29 8.17
C VAL A 186 -5.00 -6.73 7.11
N ILE A 187 -4.88 -5.96 6.02
CA ILE A 187 -4.02 -6.34 4.88
C ILE A 187 -2.97 -5.26 4.66
N GLY A 188 -1.74 -5.57 5.04
CA GLY A 188 -0.62 -4.65 4.94
C GLY A 188 0.05 -4.65 3.57
N SER A 189 0.80 -3.59 3.26
CA SER A 189 1.59 -3.45 2.02
C SER A 189 0.77 -3.50 0.73
N CYS A 190 -0.46 -2.99 0.77
CA CYS A 190 -1.35 -2.85 -0.39
C CYS A 190 -1.03 -1.64 -1.29
N GLY A 191 0.25 -1.27 -1.38
CA GLY A 191 0.76 -0.25 -2.30
C GLY A 191 1.78 -0.84 -3.26
N PHE A 192 2.59 0.02 -3.87
CA PHE A 192 3.79 -0.42 -4.56
C PHE A 192 4.73 -1.22 -3.65
N ASP A 193 4.70 -0.93 -2.34
CA ASP A 193 5.52 -1.55 -1.31
C ASP A 193 5.28 -3.05 -1.04
N SER A 194 4.45 -3.76 -1.82
CA SER A 194 4.60 -5.20 -2.10
C SER A 194 3.55 -5.78 -3.05
N ILE A 195 2.45 -5.08 -3.41
CA ILE A 195 1.47 -5.66 -4.35
C ILE A 195 2.12 -6.14 -5.67
N PRO A 196 2.97 -5.33 -6.34
CA PRO A 196 3.64 -5.79 -7.56
C PRO A 196 4.47 -7.06 -7.33
N ALA A 197 5.29 -7.10 -6.27
CA ALA A 197 6.12 -8.27 -5.99
C ALA A 197 5.30 -9.51 -5.60
N ASP A 198 4.36 -9.36 -4.68
CA ASP A 198 3.62 -10.46 -4.08
C ASP A 198 2.57 -11.04 -5.03
N MET A 199 1.77 -10.18 -5.67
CA MET A 199 0.84 -10.62 -6.73
C MET A 199 1.60 -11.06 -7.98
N GLY A 200 2.80 -10.52 -8.22
CA GLY A 200 3.68 -10.94 -9.31
C GLY A 200 4.12 -12.39 -9.20
N ILE A 201 4.47 -12.86 -8.00
CA ILE A 201 4.80 -14.27 -7.76
C ILE A 201 3.60 -15.18 -8.07
N LEU A 202 2.40 -14.79 -7.64
CA LEU A 202 1.18 -15.54 -7.95
C LEU A 202 0.89 -15.56 -9.44
N TYR A 203 1.04 -14.42 -10.11
CA TYR A 203 0.89 -14.34 -11.56
C TYR A 203 1.90 -15.24 -12.29
N THR A 204 3.19 -15.16 -11.93
CA THR A 204 4.23 -16.02 -12.52
C THR A 204 3.91 -17.49 -12.30
N LYS A 205 3.47 -17.87 -11.11
CA LYS A 205 3.08 -19.25 -10.77
C LYS A 205 1.90 -19.71 -11.63
N ASN A 206 0.86 -18.90 -11.77
CA ASN A 206 -0.33 -19.22 -12.56
C ASN A 206 -0.06 -19.34 -14.06
N GLN A 207 0.93 -18.62 -14.58
CA GLN A 207 1.33 -18.69 -15.99
C GLN A 207 2.34 -19.81 -16.27
N PHE A 208 2.94 -20.41 -15.24
CA PHE A 208 3.97 -21.44 -15.40
C PHE A 208 3.34 -22.80 -15.70
N LYS A 209 3.76 -23.44 -16.79
CA LYS A 209 3.32 -24.79 -17.17
C LYS A 209 4.16 -25.84 -16.43
N GLY A 210 3.69 -26.25 -15.26
CA GLY A 210 4.35 -27.24 -14.40
C GLY A 210 4.52 -26.71 -12.97
N THR A 211 5.62 -27.08 -12.32
CA THR A 211 5.91 -26.64 -10.95
C THR A 211 6.97 -25.55 -10.92
N LEU A 212 6.56 -24.32 -10.62
CA LEU A 212 7.48 -23.21 -10.38
C LEU A 212 8.16 -23.38 -9.01
N THR A 213 9.49 -23.37 -8.97
CA THR A 213 10.26 -23.61 -7.73
C THR A 213 11.12 -22.44 -7.29
N ALA A 214 11.48 -21.56 -8.22
CA ALA A 214 12.38 -20.45 -7.99
C ALA A 214 11.97 -19.23 -8.80
N VAL A 215 12.06 -18.03 -8.21
CA VAL A 215 11.88 -16.77 -8.91
C VAL A 215 12.90 -15.74 -8.44
N GLU A 216 13.59 -15.12 -9.40
CA GLU A 216 14.33 -13.88 -9.19
C GLU A 216 13.53 -12.70 -9.76
N SER A 217 13.31 -11.65 -8.98
CA SER A 217 12.70 -10.41 -9.48
C SER A 217 13.70 -9.27 -9.56
N PHE A 218 13.59 -8.46 -10.60
CA PHE A 218 14.42 -7.27 -10.84
C PHE A 218 13.54 -6.05 -11.02
N LEU A 219 13.66 -5.10 -10.08
CA LEU A 219 13.01 -3.80 -10.17
C LEU A 219 13.89 -2.84 -10.96
N THR A 220 13.32 -2.19 -11.96
CA THR A 220 13.92 -1.07 -12.68
C THR A 220 12.98 0.13 -12.61
N ILE A 221 13.50 1.27 -12.15
CA ILE A 221 12.80 2.55 -12.20
C ILE A 221 13.29 3.32 -13.43
N HIS A 222 12.35 3.76 -14.25
CA HIS A 222 12.63 4.58 -15.43
C HIS A 222 12.23 6.01 -15.10
N THR A 223 13.16 6.94 -15.23
CA THR A 223 12.94 8.36 -14.94
C THR A 223 13.12 9.20 -16.20
N GLY A 224 12.27 10.19 -16.39
CA GLY A 224 12.40 11.17 -17.45
C GLY A 224 13.53 12.19 -17.21
N PRO A 225 13.64 13.22 -18.08
CA PRO A 225 14.68 14.24 -18.00
C PRO A 225 14.74 15.01 -16.67
N GLU A 226 13.59 15.14 -16.00
CA GLU A 226 13.45 15.81 -14.69
C GLU A 226 13.91 14.94 -13.51
N GLY A 227 14.37 13.71 -13.78
CA GLY A 227 14.78 12.73 -12.79
C GLY A 227 13.61 12.12 -12.00
N GLY A 228 13.95 11.26 -11.05
CA GLY A 228 13.00 10.68 -10.09
C GLY A 228 13.09 11.37 -8.73
N CYS A 229 11.98 11.38 -8.00
CA CYS A 229 11.90 11.95 -6.67
C CYS A 229 10.89 11.15 -5.83
N ALA A 230 11.17 11.00 -4.54
CA ALA A 230 10.28 10.40 -3.56
C ALA A 230 10.13 11.31 -2.34
N HIS A 231 9.08 11.09 -1.56
CA HIS A 231 8.79 11.89 -0.37
C HIS A 231 9.65 11.47 0.83
N ASP A 232 9.95 12.41 1.72
CA ASP A 232 10.80 12.18 2.89
C ASP A 232 10.22 11.14 3.88
N GLY A 233 8.90 10.91 3.86
CA GLY A 233 8.25 9.84 4.61
C GLY A 233 8.86 8.44 4.35
N THR A 234 9.19 8.13 3.08
CA THR A 234 9.88 6.88 2.72
C THR A 234 11.31 6.87 3.27
N TRP A 235 12.00 8.02 3.23
CA TRP A 235 13.34 8.20 3.77
C TRP A 235 13.38 8.00 5.29
N GLN A 236 12.44 8.58 6.03
CA GLN A 236 12.30 8.39 7.47
C GLN A 236 12.07 6.91 7.82
N SER A 237 11.20 6.23 7.07
CA SER A 237 10.93 4.80 7.23
C SER A 237 12.20 3.96 7.02
N ALA A 238 13.01 4.29 6.00
CA ALA A 238 14.29 3.62 5.76
C ALA A 238 15.30 3.84 6.90
N ILE A 239 15.40 5.06 7.44
CA ILE A 239 16.30 5.39 8.57
C ILE A 239 15.93 4.59 9.81
N TYR A 240 14.65 4.60 10.20
CA TYR A 240 14.19 3.89 11.39
C TYR A 240 14.20 2.37 11.19
N GLY A 241 13.89 1.88 9.99
CA GLY A 241 14.01 0.47 9.62
C GLY A 241 15.45 -0.04 9.74
N PHE A 242 16.42 0.74 9.26
CA PHE A 242 17.84 0.42 9.39
C PHE A 242 18.28 0.39 10.86
N ALA A 243 17.93 1.45 11.61
CA ALA A 243 18.33 1.61 13.01
C ALA A 243 17.77 0.49 13.92
N ASP A 244 16.62 -0.08 13.55
CA ASP A 244 15.92 -1.10 14.34
C ASP A 244 15.97 -2.52 13.72
N SER A 245 16.89 -2.76 12.78
CA SER A 245 17.04 -4.07 12.10
C SER A 245 17.22 -5.27 13.06
N GLY A 246 17.81 -5.03 14.24
CA GLY A 246 17.97 -6.04 15.29
C GLY A 246 16.64 -6.51 15.92
N SER A 247 15.62 -5.65 15.98
CA SER A 247 14.33 -6.02 16.56
C SER A 247 13.54 -6.97 15.65
N LEU A 248 13.62 -6.80 14.33
CA LEU A 248 12.94 -7.67 13.36
C LEU A 248 13.42 -9.11 13.50
N ARG A 249 14.73 -9.32 13.70
CA ARG A 249 15.27 -10.66 13.97
C ARG A 249 14.72 -11.25 15.28
N LYS A 250 14.58 -10.44 16.34
CA LYS A 250 13.99 -10.89 17.61
C LYS A 250 12.51 -11.21 17.46
N LEU A 251 11.77 -10.39 16.72
CA LEU A 251 10.35 -10.60 16.41
C LEU A 251 10.12 -11.91 15.67
N ARG A 252 10.88 -12.17 14.60
CA ARG A 252 10.80 -13.43 13.83
C ARG A 252 11.02 -14.69 14.67
N LYS A 253 11.85 -14.61 15.71
CA LYS A 253 12.05 -15.73 16.65
C LYS A 253 10.80 -16.01 17.48
N LYS A 254 10.00 -15.00 17.82
CA LYS A 254 8.78 -15.15 18.63
C LYS A 254 7.70 -15.97 17.92
N PHE A 255 7.65 -15.92 16.59
CA PHE A 255 6.72 -16.74 15.80
C PHE A 255 6.99 -18.25 15.93
N GLY A 256 8.23 -18.66 16.25
CA GLY A 256 8.58 -20.08 16.37
C GLY A 256 8.43 -20.88 15.07
N HIS A 257 8.32 -20.23 13.92
CA HIS A 257 8.09 -20.89 12.64
C HIS A 257 9.24 -21.80 12.23
N GLN A 258 8.89 -23.00 11.75
CA GLN A 258 9.82 -23.84 11.01
C GLN A 258 10.19 -23.19 9.67
N PRO A 259 11.41 -23.36 9.15
CA PRO A 259 11.77 -22.90 7.81
C PRO A 259 10.77 -23.42 6.76
N LEU A 260 10.43 -22.59 5.77
CA LEU A 260 9.65 -23.09 4.63
C LEU A 260 10.46 -24.19 3.92
N PRO A 261 9.80 -25.26 3.45
CA PRO A 261 10.49 -26.31 2.72
C PRO A 261 11.11 -25.74 1.44
N VAL A 262 12.27 -26.29 1.09
CA VAL A 262 12.93 -25.99 -0.18
C VAL A 262 12.44 -27.02 -1.19
N VAL A 263 11.73 -26.55 -2.22
CA VAL A 263 11.25 -27.38 -3.33
C VAL A 263 12.21 -27.20 -4.52
N GLY A 264 12.62 -28.31 -5.13
CA GLY A 264 13.53 -28.30 -6.26
C GLY A 264 15.00 -28.02 -5.91
N ALA A 265 15.78 -27.71 -6.94
CA ALA A 265 17.18 -27.33 -6.77
C ALA A 265 17.31 -26.03 -5.95
N LYS A 266 18.26 -26.01 -5.01
CA LYS A 266 18.54 -24.82 -4.20
C LYS A 266 19.12 -23.70 -5.07
N VAL A 267 18.46 -22.55 -5.07
CA VAL A 267 18.91 -21.38 -5.84
C VAL A 267 20.13 -20.77 -5.18
N LYS A 268 21.20 -20.55 -5.96
CA LYS A 268 22.37 -19.80 -5.51
C LYS A 268 22.03 -18.31 -5.55
N LYS A 269 21.95 -17.68 -4.37
CA LYS A 269 21.76 -16.23 -4.27
C LYS A 269 22.90 -15.48 -4.95
N ARG A 270 22.57 -14.41 -5.67
CA ARG A 270 23.56 -13.51 -6.25
C ARG A 270 24.27 -12.70 -5.16
N GLY A 271 25.42 -12.13 -5.49
CA GLY A 271 26.22 -11.33 -4.57
C GLY A 271 25.54 -10.03 -4.15
N SER A 272 26.17 -9.28 -3.24
CA SER A 272 25.67 -7.97 -2.77
C SER A 272 25.71 -6.88 -3.85
N LEU A 273 26.50 -7.09 -4.90
CA LEU A 273 26.58 -6.25 -6.09
C LEU A 273 26.99 -7.14 -7.27
N PHE A 274 26.29 -7.02 -8.39
CA PHE A 274 26.63 -7.72 -9.63
C PHE A 274 26.05 -6.99 -10.84
N PHE A 275 26.60 -7.24 -12.02
CA PHE A 275 25.99 -6.78 -13.28
C PHE A 275 24.95 -7.82 -13.74
N SER A 276 23.70 -7.39 -13.91
CA SER A 276 22.61 -8.21 -14.42
C SER A 276 22.50 -8.03 -15.92
N LYS A 277 22.72 -9.12 -16.67
CA LYS A 277 22.50 -9.13 -18.12
C LYS A 277 21.01 -9.05 -18.47
N GLU A 278 20.15 -9.44 -17.53
CA GLU A 278 18.70 -9.50 -17.70
C GLU A 278 18.05 -8.13 -17.79
N ILE A 279 18.60 -7.13 -17.09
CA ILE A 279 18.12 -5.74 -17.08
C ILE A 279 19.18 -4.74 -17.57
N ASP A 280 20.34 -5.23 -18.03
CA ASP A 280 21.48 -4.44 -18.51
C ASP A 280 21.93 -3.33 -17.53
N GLN A 281 21.95 -3.66 -16.23
CA GLN A 281 22.30 -2.73 -15.16
C GLN A 281 23.07 -3.44 -14.06
N TYR A 282 23.83 -2.67 -13.27
CA TYR A 282 24.24 -3.15 -11.96
C TYR A 282 23.02 -3.31 -11.07
N ALA A 283 23.01 -4.38 -10.28
CA ALA A 283 21.93 -4.73 -9.39
C ALA A 283 22.46 -5.06 -8.00
N ILE A 284 21.64 -4.74 -7.00
CA ILE A 284 21.86 -5.07 -5.59
C ILE A 284 20.62 -5.79 -5.03
N PRO A 285 20.75 -6.55 -3.93
CA PRO A 285 19.59 -7.09 -3.22
C PRO A 285 18.60 -5.97 -2.85
N PHE A 286 17.32 -6.19 -3.13
CA PHE A 286 16.29 -5.24 -2.74
C PHE A 286 16.13 -5.24 -1.21
N MET A 287 16.27 -4.07 -0.59
CA MET A 287 16.29 -3.89 0.87
C MET A 287 14.92 -3.52 1.46
N GLY A 288 13.87 -3.48 0.64
CA GLY A 288 12.50 -3.16 1.07
C GLY A 288 11.73 -4.36 1.62
N SER A 289 10.40 -4.23 1.65
CA SER A 289 9.45 -5.17 2.25
C SER A 289 9.22 -6.45 1.45
N ASP A 290 9.40 -6.44 0.12
CA ASP A 290 9.00 -7.54 -0.77
C ASP A 290 9.45 -8.94 -0.31
N PRO A 291 10.74 -9.18 0.04
CA PRO A 291 11.17 -10.52 0.45
C PRO A 291 10.52 -10.99 1.75
N SER A 292 10.09 -10.03 2.58
CA SER A 292 9.38 -10.29 3.84
C SER A 292 7.92 -10.62 3.59
N VAL A 293 7.26 -9.82 2.76
CA VAL A 293 5.83 -9.95 2.46
C VAL A 293 5.58 -11.19 1.61
N VAL A 294 6.35 -11.41 0.55
CA VAL A 294 6.26 -12.63 -0.27
C VAL A 294 6.46 -13.87 0.59
N ARG A 295 7.43 -13.87 1.50
CA ARG A 295 7.66 -15.02 2.39
C ARG A 295 6.44 -15.31 3.29
N ARG A 296 5.75 -14.28 3.78
CA ARG A 296 4.53 -14.43 4.58
C ARG A 296 3.40 -15.02 3.73
N SER A 297 3.23 -14.54 2.49
CA SER A 297 2.25 -15.09 1.54
C SER A 297 2.53 -16.56 1.22
N GLN A 298 3.77 -16.89 0.86
CA GLN A 298 4.18 -18.28 0.58
C GLN A 298 3.96 -19.19 1.79
N ARG A 299 4.19 -18.70 3.02
CA ARG A 299 3.90 -19.48 4.22
C ARG A 299 2.42 -19.74 4.42
N PHE A 300 1.60 -18.71 4.29
CA PHE A 300 0.15 -18.85 4.43
C PHE A 300 -0.41 -19.86 3.42
N LEU A 301 0.01 -19.78 2.16
CA LEU A 301 -0.42 -20.71 1.11
C LEU A 301 0.09 -22.14 1.35
N TYR A 302 1.31 -22.30 1.86
CA TYR A 302 1.85 -23.62 2.20
C TYR A 302 1.13 -24.27 3.38
N GLU A 303 0.99 -23.55 4.50
CA GLU A 303 0.40 -24.07 5.73
C GLU A 303 -1.13 -24.21 5.64
N GLY A 304 -1.80 -23.27 4.97
CA GLY A 304 -3.26 -23.24 4.87
C GLY A 304 -3.85 -23.92 3.63
N HIS A 305 -3.07 -24.04 2.55
CA HIS A 305 -3.57 -24.56 1.26
C HIS A 305 -2.69 -25.63 0.62
N GLN A 306 -1.66 -26.11 1.34
CA GLN A 306 -0.74 -27.15 0.87
C GLN A 306 -0.06 -26.82 -0.47
N GLU A 307 0.07 -25.53 -0.78
CA GLU A 307 0.73 -25.08 -2.00
C GLU A 307 2.25 -25.12 -1.84
N LEU A 308 2.95 -25.62 -2.85
CA LEU A 308 4.42 -25.63 -2.85
C LEU A 308 4.97 -24.20 -2.85
N PRO A 309 5.87 -23.85 -1.92
CA PRO A 309 6.47 -22.53 -1.86
C PRO A 309 7.54 -22.33 -2.93
N VAL A 310 7.66 -21.08 -3.40
CA VAL A 310 8.67 -20.64 -4.36
C VAL A 310 9.86 -20.02 -3.64
N GLN A 311 11.07 -20.44 -4.01
CA GLN A 311 12.29 -19.79 -3.57
C GLN A 311 12.41 -18.40 -4.23
N TYR A 312 12.22 -17.34 -3.45
CA TYR A 312 12.20 -15.96 -3.95
C TYR A 312 13.45 -15.15 -3.60
N SER A 313 14.00 -14.45 -4.59
CA SER A 313 15.05 -13.43 -4.42
C SER A 313 14.69 -12.15 -5.17
N ALA A 314 14.81 -11.00 -4.50
CA ALA A 314 14.49 -9.70 -5.07
C ALA A 314 15.74 -8.83 -5.22
N TYR A 315 15.85 -8.17 -6.36
CA TYR A 315 16.94 -7.27 -6.71
C TYR A 315 16.40 -5.97 -7.30
N VAL A 316 17.19 -4.91 -7.21
CA VAL A 316 16.90 -3.61 -7.82
C VAL A 316 18.07 -3.20 -8.70
N GLY A 317 17.76 -2.73 -9.89
CA GLY A 317 18.70 -2.09 -10.81
C GLY A 317 19.07 -0.71 -10.31
N VAL A 318 20.36 -0.45 -10.19
CA VAL A 318 20.92 0.83 -9.73
C VAL A 318 21.61 1.60 -10.86
N GLY A 319 21.50 1.12 -12.11
CA GLY A 319 22.07 1.75 -13.29
C GLY A 319 23.55 1.42 -13.51
N GLY A 320 24.31 2.41 -13.99
CA GLY A 320 25.72 2.26 -14.35
C GLY A 320 26.72 2.50 -13.21
N ILE A 321 28.02 2.45 -13.53
CA ILE A 321 29.12 2.60 -12.56
C ILE A 321 29.06 3.92 -11.78
N TRP A 322 28.61 5.01 -12.40
CA TRP A 322 28.49 6.32 -11.75
C TRP A 322 27.42 6.34 -10.66
N SER A 323 26.31 5.63 -10.89
CA SER A 323 25.25 5.49 -9.88
C SER A 323 25.75 4.66 -8.69
N LEU A 324 26.59 3.65 -8.94
CA LEU A 324 27.22 2.86 -7.87
C LEU A 324 28.14 3.71 -6.99
N ILE A 325 28.95 4.58 -7.59
CA ILE A 325 29.85 5.47 -6.84
C ILE A 325 29.03 6.41 -5.93
N LYS A 326 27.98 7.05 -6.48
CA LYS A 326 27.07 7.90 -5.70
C LYS A 326 26.42 7.14 -4.54
N MET A 327 25.90 5.94 -4.83
CA MET A 327 25.25 5.09 -3.84
C MET A 327 26.22 4.60 -2.78
N PHE A 328 27.48 4.29 -3.12
CA PHE A 328 28.49 3.86 -2.16
C PHE A 328 28.85 5.01 -1.20
N CYS A 329 29.12 6.20 -1.73
CA CYS A 329 29.40 7.39 -0.92
C CYS A 329 28.22 7.76 -0.02
N GLY A 330 27.00 7.78 -0.57
CA GLY A 330 25.78 8.04 0.19
C GLY A 330 25.45 6.96 1.21
N GLY A 331 25.63 5.70 0.84
CA GLY A 331 25.35 4.54 1.68
C GLY A 331 26.28 4.44 2.89
N LEU A 332 27.57 4.76 2.74
CA LEU A 332 28.52 4.84 3.86
C LEU A 332 28.12 5.94 4.84
N LEU A 333 27.78 7.11 4.32
CA LEU A 333 27.34 8.25 5.13
C LEU A 333 26.04 7.93 5.88
N PHE A 334 25.06 7.37 5.17
CA PHE A 334 23.80 6.91 5.74
C PHE A 334 24.02 5.86 6.83
N TRP A 335 24.85 4.84 6.56
CA TRP A 335 25.17 3.77 7.52
C TRP A 335 25.82 4.31 8.78
N PHE A 336 26.73 5.28 8.65
CA PHE A 336 27.39 5.89 9.80
C PHE A 336 26.40 6.73 10.62
N LEU A 337 25.68 7.66 9.98
CA LEU A 337 24.76 8.58 10.65
C LEU A 337 23.53 7.88 11.23
N GLY A 338 23.05 6.81 10.59
CA GLY A 338 21.87 6.06 11.02
C GLY A 338 22.01 5.39 12.39
N LYS A 339 23.25 5.11 12.83
CA LYS A 339 23.53 4.40 14.09
C LYS A 339 23.20 5.22 15.34
N PHE A 340 23.38 6.53 15.32
CA PHE A 340 23.25 7.37 16.50
C PHE A 340 22.13 8.42 16.35
N GLY A 341 21.54 8.84 17.47
CA GLY A 341 20.35 9.70 17.47
C GLY A 341 20.56 11.05 16.78
N LEU A 342 21.70 11.69 17.01
CA LEU A 342 22.04 12.97 16.36
C LEU A 342 22.18 12.83 14.84
N GLY A 343 22.81 11.74 14.37
CA GLY A 343 23.00 11.46 12.95
C GLY A 343 21.66 11.19 12.26
N ARG A 344 20.76 10.42 12.89
CA ARG A 344 19.38 10.26 12.41
C ARG A 344 18.64 11.59 12.31
N LYS A 345 18.74 12.45 13.33
CA LYS A 345 18.13 13.79 13.31
C LYS A 345 18.64 14.60 12.12
N LEU A 346 19.93 14.51 11.80
CA LEU A 346 20.54 15.18 10.67
C LEU A 346 20.02 14.64 9.33
N LEU A 347 19.98 13.32 9.16
CA LEU A 347 19.42 12.65 7.97
C LEU A 347 17.96 13.02 7.72
N ILE A 348 17.15 13.14 8.77
CA ILE A 348 15.73 13.51 8.70
C ILE A 348 15.55 15.01 8.43
N THR A 349 16.40 15.86 9.00
CA THR A 349 16.26 17.32 8.86
C THR A 349 16.60 17.78 7.44
N PHE A 350 17.62 17.17 6.82
CA PHE A 350 18.15 17.53 5.50
C PHE A 350 18.09 16.36 4.50
N PRO A 351 16.89 15.82 4.19
CA PRO A 351 16.75 14.63 3.36
C PRO A 351 17.34 14.83 1.96
N GLU A 352 17.12 16.01 1.36
CA GLU A 352 17.61 16.35 0.01
C GLU A 352 19.14 16.28 -0.09
N PHE A 353 19.84 16.79 0.92
CA PHE A 353 21.29 16.77 0.96
C PHE A 353 21.83 15.34 1.11
N PHE A 354 21.31 14.58 2.08
CA PHE A 354 21.81 13.24 2.38
C PHE A 354 21.34 12.15 1.41
N SER A 355 20.30 12.44 0.61
CA SER A 355 19.82 11.55 -0.46
C SER A 355 20.26 11.97 -1.86
N PHE A 356 21.06 13.04 -1.99
CA PHE A 356 21.44 13.62 -3.29
C PHE A 356 20.24 13.98 -4.17
N GLY A 357 19.19 14.55 -3.56
CA GLY A 357 17.98 15.01 -4.24
C GLY A 357 16.94 13.92 -4.54
N VAL A 358 17.18 12.66 -4.18
CA VAL A 358 16.22 11.57 -4.40
C VAL A 358 15.01 11.70 -3.48
N PHE A 359 15.19 12.12 -2.23
CA PHE A 359 14.12 12.31 -1.26
C PHE A 359 13.96 13.77 -0.85
N THR A 360 12.75 14.30 -0.98
CA THR A 360 12.44 15.69 -0.63
C THR A 360 11.21 15.78 0.28
N LYS A 361 11.07 16.90 1.00
CA LYS A 361 9.88 17.15 1.84
C LYS A 361 8.65 17.54 1.02
N ALA A 362 8.84 18.02 -0.20
CA ALA A 362 7.75 18.36 -1.11
C ALA A 362 7.23 17.13 -1.87
N GLY A 363 8.05 16.07 -1.97
CA GLY A 363 7.79 14.95 -2.86
C GLY A 363 8.06 15.29 -4.34
N PRO A 364 7.67 14.40 -5.26
CA PRO A 364 7.89 14.59 -6.68
C PRO A 364 6.97 15.67 -7.25
N SER A 365 7.52 16.45 -8.19
CA SER A 365 6.71 17.35 -9.02
C SER A 365 5.83 16.56 -10.00
N ARG A 366 4.80 17.21 -10.54
CA ARG A 366 3.91 16.59 -11.54
C ARG A 366 4.67 16.08 -12.77
N LYS A 367 5.65 16.85 -13.29
CA LYS A 367 6.47 16.43 -14.43
C LYS A 367 7.34 15.22 -14.11
N GLN A 368 7.91 15.16 -12.90
CA GLN A 368 8.68 14.00 -12.45
C GLN A 368 7.79 12.77 -12.37
N MET A 369 6.55 12.91 -11.86
CA MET A 369 5.59 11.80 -11.83
C MET A 369 5.19 11.35 -13.24
N GLU A 370 4.85 12.27 -14.14
CA GLU A 370 4.47 11.95 -15.53
C GLU A 370 5.62 11.29 -16.31
N GLY A 371 6.87 11.67 -16.02
CA GLY A 371 8.06 11.10 -16.65
C GLY A 371 8.60 9.83 -15.98
N THR A 372 7.99 9.36 -14.88
CA THR A 372 8.50 8.21 -14.13
C THR A 372 7.59 6.99 -14.31
N SER A 373 8.20 5.83 -14.53
CA SER A 373 7.52 4.53 -14.56
C SER A 373 8.41 3.46 -13.93
N PHE A 374 7.87 2.27 -13.71
CA PHE A 374 8.66 1.14 -13.26
C PHE A 374 8.41 -0.10 -14.10
N THR A 375 9.37 -1.01 -14.01
CA THR A 375 9.27 -2.36 -14.52
C THR A 375 9.77 -3.33 -13.47
N LEU A 376 8.94 -4.29 -13.08
CA LEU A 376 9.33 -5.40 -12.22
C LEU A 376 9.30 -6.69 -13.04
N THR A 377 10.49 -7.23 -13.33
CA THR A 377 10.65 -8.42 -14.18
C THR A 377 10.94 -9.64 -13.31
N PHE A 378 10.21 -10.74 -13.52
CA PHE A 378 10.33 -11.98 -12.78
C PHE A 378 10.87 -13.07 -13.70
N PHE A 379 11.98 -13.69 -13.30
CA PHE A 379 12.57 -14.84 -13.97
C PHE A 379 12.29 -16.07 -13.12
N GLY A 380 11.36 -16.89 -13.59
CA GLY A 380 10.95 -18.12 -12.95
C GLY A 380 11.67 -19.34 -13.52
N GLU A 381 12.10 -20.23 -12.64
CA GLU A 381 12.63 -21.56 -12.98
C GLU A 381 11.88 -22.66 -12.25
N GLY A 382 11.67 -23.77 -12.93
CA GLY A 382 10.96 -24.91 -12.38
C GLY A 382 11.02 -26.15 -13.26
N TYR A 383 10.05 -27.02 -13.03
CA TYR A 383 9.95 -28.34 -13.65
C TYR A 383 8.73 -28.36 -14.56
N ALA A 384 8.89 -28.83 -15.79
CA ALA A 384 7.78 -29.00 -16.71
C ALA A 384 6.69 -29.91 -16.12
N GLU A 385 5.48 -29.78 -16.65
CA GLU A 385 4.32 -30.59 -16.22
C GLU A 385 4.63 -32.10 -16.23
N GLY A 386 4.24 -32.79 -15.16
CA GLY A 386 4.47 -34.23 -14.96
C GLY A 386 5.86 -34.62 -14.43
N LEU A 387 6.78 -33.66 -14.25
CA LEU A 387 8.09 -33.93 -13.65
C LEU A 387 8.10 -33.66 -12.15
N ASP A 388 8.71 -34.56 -11.38
CA ASP A 388 8.87 -34.42 -9.93
C ASP A 388 10.00 -33.43 -9.61
N PRO A 389 9.72 -32.33 -8.88
CA PRO A 389 10.74 -31.39 -8.41
C PRO A 389 11.82 -32.03 -7.51
N SER A 390 11.62 -33.23 -6.99
CA SER A 390 12.63 -33.96 -6.21
C SER A 390 13.76 -34.54 -7.09
N GLN A 391 13.56 -34.60 -8.41
CA GLN A 391 14.49 -35.25 -9.34
C GLN A 391 15.07 -34.29 -10.37
N GLY A 392 16.40 -34.30 -10.51
CA GLY A 392 17.09 -33.55 -11.56
C GLY A 392 17.10 -32.03 -11.36
N ARG A 393 17.52 -31.31 -12.41
CA ARG A 393 17.62 -29.85 -12.42
C ARG A 393 16.36 -29.23 -13.06
N PRO A 394 16.00 -28.00 -12.69
CA PRO A 394 14.93 -27.25 -13.37
C PRO A 394 15.16 -27.24 -14.88
N ASN A 395 14.11 -27.52 -15.65
CA ASN A 395 14.15 -27.64 -17.11
C ASN A 395 13.11 -26.77 -17.83
N ALA A 396 12.31 -26.02 -17.08
CA ALA A 396 11.35 -25.07 -17.62
C ALA A 396 11.59 -23.68 -17.02
N ARG A 397 11.36 -22.65 -17.85
CA ARG A 397 11.58 -21.24 -17.49
C ARG A 397 10.40 -20.40 -17.91
N ILE A 398 10.16 -19.31 -17.20
CA ILE A 398 9.22 -18.26 -17.58
C ILE A 398 9.81 -16.89 -17.25
N CYS A 399 9.40 -15.89 -18.02
CA CYS A 399 9.67 -14.49 -17.76
C CYS A 399 8.33 -13.78 -17.75
N THR A 400 7.96 -13.19 -16.61
CA THR A 400 6.79 -12.32 -16.53
C THR A 400 7.22 -10.93 -16.12
N GLN A 401 6.42 -9.94 -16.49
CA GLN A 401 6.74 -8.55 -16.24
C GLN A 401 5.51 -7.80 -15.75
N ILE A 402 5.73 -6.93 -14.78
CA ILE A 402 4.76 -5.92 -14.34
C ILE A 402 5.30 -4.56 -14.75
N HIS A 403 4.49 -3.80 -15.48
CA HIS A 403 4.78 -2.41 -15.81
C HIS A 403 3.71 -1.51 -15.20
N GLY A 404 4.12 -0.36 -14.69
CA GLY A 404 3.22 0.65 -14.18
C GLY A 404 3.83 2.04 -14.23
N ALA A 405 2.95 3.04 -14.06
CA ALA A 405 3.33 4.44 -13.91
C ALA A 405 4.10 4.68 -12.59
N GLU A 406 4.34 5.94 -12.24
CA GLU A 406 5.12 6.32 -11.07
C GLU A 406 4.73 5.52 -9.79
N PRO A 407 5.70 4.91 -9.10
CA PRO A 407 5.45 3.98 -7.99
C PRO A 407 4.64 4.53 -6.81
N GLY A 408 4.94 5.74 -6.35
CA GLY A 408 4.50 6.24 -5.04
C GLY A 408 3.13 6.92 -5.04
N TYR A 409 2.82 7.70 -6.06
CA TYR A 409 1.65 8.59 -6.12
C TYR A 409 0.66 8.22 -7.22
N VAL A 410 1.05 7.36 -8.17
CA VAL A 410 0.13 6.85 -9.20
C VAL A 410 -0.18 5.37 -8.95
N ALA A 411 0.84 4.52 -8.98
CA ALA A 411 0.66 3.07 -8.85
C ALA A 411 0.15 2.67 -7.45
N THR A 412 0.67 3.30 -6.38
CA THR A 412 0.29 2.96 -5.00
C THR A 412 -1.19 3.25 -4.69
N PRO A 413 -1.74 4.46 -4.96
CA PRO A 413 -3.17 4.70 -4.76
C PRO A 413 -4.06 3.77 -5.59
N VAL A 414 -3.66 3.47 -6.85
CA VAL A 414 -4.38 2.49 -7.67
C VAL A 414 -4.39 1.13 -6.98
N ALA A 415 -3.23 0.62 -6.59
CA ALA A 415 -3.10 -0.69 -5.96
C ALA A 415 -3.94 -0.79 -4.67
N MET A 416 -3.87 0.24 -3.83
CA MET A 416 -4.57 0.29 -2.54
C MET A 416 -6.08 0.33 -2.72
N VAL A 417 -6.57 1.18 -3.62
CA VAL A 417 -8.01 1.30 -3.90
C VAL A 417 -8.55 0.01 -4.52
N GLN A 418 -7.82 -0.61 -5.45
CA GLN A 418 -8.24 -1.89 -6.03
C GLN A 418 -8.25 -3.02 -5.00
N ALA A 419 -7.29 -3.05 -4.07
CA ALA A 419 -7.30 -3.98 -2.95
C ALA A 419 -8.53 -3.77 -2.04
N ALA A 420 -8.86 -2.52 -1.71
CA ALA A 420 -10.04 -2.20 -0.90
C ALA A 420 -11.36 -2.62 -1.54
N ILE A 421 -11.51 -2.37 -2.85
CA ILE A 421 -12.70 -2.80 -3.57
C ILE A 421 -12.79 -4.33 -3.63
N THR A 422 -11.65 -5.01 -3.74
CA THR A 422 -11.60 -6.48 -3.70
C THR A 422 -12.06 -6.98 -2.34
N VAL A 423 -11.60 -6.37 -1.23
CA VAL A 423 -12.07 -6.72 0.11
C VAL A 423 -13.59 -6.55 0.26
N LEU A 424 -14.16 -5.51 -0.33
CA LEU A 424 -15.60 -5.23 -0.22
C LEU A 424 -16.47 -6.14 -1.09
N ASN A 425 -16.02 -6.48 -2.30
CA ASN A 425 -16.86 -7.14 -3.30
C ASN A 425 -16.59 -8.64 -3.44
N GLU A 426 -15.46 -9.13 -2.92
CA GLU A 426 -14.97 -10.49 -3.15
C GLU A 426 -14.65 -11.21 -1.84
N GLN A 427 -15.38 -10.93 -0.76
CA GLN A 427 -15.16 -11.55 0.56
C GLN A 427 -15.18 -13.08 0.52
N GLN A 428 -15.99 -13.67 -0.36
CA GLN A 428 -16.06 -15.12 -0.57
C GLN A 428 -14.76 -15.74 -1.11
N PHE A 429 -13.85 -14.93 -1.65
CA PHE A 429 -12.56 -15.34 -2.19
C PHE A 429 -11.38 -14.97 -1.29
N LEU A 430 -11.63 -14.24 -0.20
CA LEU A 430 -10.66 -13.97 0.86
C LEU A 430 -10.47 -15.20 1.77
N PRO A 431 -9.47 -15.20 2.67
CA PRO A 431 -9.39 -16.18 3.74
C PRO A 431 -10.70 -16.28 4.53
N ILE A 432 -11.08 -17.50 4.92
CA ILE A 432 -12.39 -17.82 5.54
C ILE A 432 -12.65 -16.97 6.79
N THR A 433 -11.59 -16.72 7.57
CA THR A 433 -11.63 -15.88 8.75
C THR A 433 -11.07 -14.50 8.43
N GLY A 434 -11.46 -13.49 9.23
CA GLY A 434 -10.67 -12.27 9.35
C GLY A 434 -9.23 -12.56 9.79
N GLY A 435 -8.40 -11.56 9.96
CA GLY A 435 -7.00 -11.77 10.33
C GLY A 435 -6.07 -10.75 9.74
N VAL A 436 -4.79 -10.87 10.09
CA VAL A 436 -3.71 -10.05 9.55
C VAL A 436 -2.98 -10.80 8.44
N TYR A 437 -3.02 -10.27 7.22
CA TYR A 437 -2.54 -10.91 6.01
C TYR A 437 -1.60 -10.02 5.19
N SER A 438 -0.76 -10.65 4.37
CA SER A 438 -0.08 -10.03 3.24
C SER A 438 -0.99 -10.03 2.00
N PRO A 439 -0.72 -9.20 0.97
CA PRO A 439 -1.56 -9.11 -0.21
C PRO A 439 -1.72 -10.47 -0.92
N GLY A 440 -0.62 -11.20 -1.13
CA GLY A 440 -0.63 -12.51 -1.78
C GLY A 440 -1.34 -13.58 -0.94
N ALA A 441 -1.35 -13.46 0.38
CA ALA A 441 -2.15 -14.35 1.24
C ALA A 441 -3.65 -14.05 1.13
N ALA A 442 -4.02 -12.76 1.17
CA ALA A 442 -5.41 -12.34 1.17
C ALA A 442 -6.08 -12.47 -0.21
N PHE A 443 -5.35 -12.15 -1.28
CA PHE A 443 -5.91 -11.94 -2.61
C PHE A 443 -5.60 -13.06 -3.61
N ALA A 444 -4.96 -14.16 -3.18
CA ALA A 444 -4.53 -15.25 -4.06
C ALA A 444 -5.63 -15.84 -4.95
N ARG A 445 -6.88 -15.82 -4.49
CA ARG A 445 -8.03 -16.42 -5.19
C ARG A 445 -9.03 -15.36 -5.70
N THR A 446 -8.63 -14.10 -5.73
CA THR A 446 -9.47 -12.96 -6.12
C THR A 446 -9.16 -12.47 -7.53
N THR A 447 -9.98 -11.56 -8.05
CA THR A 447 -9.75 -10.91 -9.35
C THR A 447 -8.80 -9.71 -9.27
N LEU A 448 -8.08 -9.50 -8.15
CA LEU A 448 -7.25 -8.31 -7.96
C LEU A 448 -6.24 -8.08 -9.11
N ILE A 449 -5.59 -9.13 -9.62
CA ILE A 449 -4.67 -9.00 -10.76
C ILE A 449 -5.37 -8.42 -12.00
N ASP A 450 -6.57 -8.90 -12.33
CA ASP A 450 -7.35 -8.41 -13.47
C ASP A 450 -7.83 -6.96 -13.27
N ARG A 451 -8.10 -6.58 -12.02
CA ARG A 451 -8.41 -5.19 -11.66
C ARG A 451 -7.19 -4.30 -11.86
N LEU A 452 -6.03 -4.70 -11.34
CA LEU A 452 -4.78 -3.96 -11.48
C LEU A 452 -4.39 -3.78 -12.95
N ASN A 453 -4.51 -4.84 -13.76
CA ASN A 453 -4.31 -4.80 -15.22
C ASN A 453 -5.14 -3.71 -15.90
N ARG A 454 -6.43 -3.64 -15.58
CA ARG A 454 -7.35 -2.64 -16.14
C ARG A 454 -7.08 -1.20 -15.68
N HIS A 455 -6.29 -1.03 -14.63
CA HIS A 455 -5.99 0.27 -14.02
C HIS A 455 -4.50 0.66 -14.11
N GLY A 456 -3.76 0.11 -15.09
CA GLY A 456 -2.43 0.58 -15.44
C GLY A 456 -1.27 -0.10 -14.69
N LEU A 457 -1.55 -1.14 -13.91
CA LEU A 457 -0.54 -2.06 -13.37
C LEU A 457 -0.59 -3.35 -14.20
N VAL A 458 0.15 -3.37 -15.31
CA VAL A 458 0.01 -4.37 -16.38
C VAL A 458 0.94 -5.55 -16.14
N PHE A 459 0.37 -6.73 -15.93
CA PHE A 459 1.00 -8.04 -15.81
C PHE A 459 1.02 -8.70 -17.19
N SER A 460 2.18 -9.21 -17.59
CA SER A 460 2.37 -9.82 -18.91
C SER A 460 3.40 -10.95 -18.88
N VAL A 461 3.31 -11.87 -19.85
CA VAL A 461 4.34 -12.88 -20.09
C VAL A 461 5.26 -12.35 -21.19
N LYS A 462 6.57 -12.30 -20.92
CA LYS A 462 7.58 -11.93 -21.91
C LYS A 462 8.05 -13.21 -22.62
N ARG A 463 8.06 -13.20 -23.94
CA ARG A 463 8.71 -14.27 -24.73
C ARG A 463 10.22 -14.01 -24.71
N PHE A 464 11.02 -15.02 -24.38
CA PHE A 464 12.47 -14.96 -24.31
C PHE A 464 13.09 -16.23 -24.87
#